data_AF-A0A2E7TSG2-F1
#
_entry.id   AF-A0A2E7TSG2-F1
#
_cell.length_a   1.000
_cell.length_b   1.000
_cell.length_c   1.000
_cell.angle_alpha   90.00
_cell.angle_beta   90.00
_cell.angle_gamma   90.00
#
_symmetry.space_group_name_H-M   'P 1'
#
loop_
_entity.id
_entity.type
_entity.pdbx_description
1 polymer ?
#
loop_
_entity_poly.entity_id
_entity_poly.type
_entity_poly.pdbx_seq_one_letter_code
_entity_poly.pdbx_strand_id
1 'polypeptide(L)'
;MKRIVFPFFFLISINTFSKYYEIKSSSDLFRYIGRFDLSDTQNVKFAHSGNQIEFLFKGKNFRVGLKDTLVKDGGENTNYYNITINGTVKYVVQGTSNLKYHEIEINSMDSFSRVEIFKKTEAICGTAIFYGIRFKEGKIKKTEAKKRRVEWVGDSFLVGYGNRVSIEIPPEGNPNTGFHSINQDGYFAFGAIVSRNLNADFSCVGVSGRGVYRNFDGSQNGTIPKVYRKLYPGHELEKE
;
A
#
# COMPACT_ATOMS: atom_id res chain seq x y z
N MET A 1 -70.07 -21.92 -23.52
CA MET A 1 -69.01 -20.90 -23.30
C MET A 1 -67.65 -21.56 -23.50
N LYS A 2 -66.91 -21.20 -24.57
CA LYS A 2 -65.58 -21.77 -24.87
C LYS A 2 -64.51 -21.01 -24.04
N ARG A 3 -63.79 -21.70 -23.16
CA ARG A 3 -62.67 -21.13 -22.40
C ARG A 3 -61.41 -21.14 -23.28
N ILE A 4 -60.91 -19.94 -23.60
CA ILE A 4 -59.61 -19.75 -24.24
C ILE A 4 -58.57 -19.64 -23.12
N VAL A 5 -57.57 -20.51 -23.12
CA VAL A 5 -56.45 -20.48 -22.17
C VAL A 5 -55.25 -19.86 -22.89
N PHE A 6 -54.79 -18.70 -22.41
CA PHE A 6 -53.54 -18.08 -22.84
C PHE A 6 -52.38 -18.63 -21.99
N PRO A 7 -51.34 -19.24 -22.58
CA PRO A 7 -50.17 -19.64 -21.82
C PRO A 7 -49.34 -18.40 -21.50
N PHE A 8 -49.19 -18.12 -20.21
CA PHE A 8 -48.34 -17.05 -19.72
C PHE A 8 -46.88 -17.52 -19.77
N PHE A 9 -46.11 -17.07 -20.76
CA PHE A 9 -44.68 -17.37 -20.86
C PHE A 9 -43.91 -16.50 -19.84
N PHE A 10 -43.43 -17.13 -18.77
CA PHE A 10 -42.55 -16.50 -17.80
C PHE A 10 -41.13 -16.43 -18.38
N LEU A 11 -40.72 -15.26 -18.84
CA LEU A 11 -39.33 -14.98 -19.24
C LEU A 11 -38.48 -14.89 -17.96
N ILE A 12 -37.79 -15.98 -17.62
CA ILE A 12 -36.80 -16.01 -16.54
C ILE A 12 -35.54 -15.31 -17.08
N SER A 13 -35.29 -14.08 -16.63
CA SER A 13 -34.02 -13.40 -16.86
C SER A 13 -32.94 -14.05 -15.99
N ILE A 14 -32.08 -14.86 -16.61
CA ILE A 14 -30.89 -15.40 -15.96
C ILE A 14 -29.89 -14.25 -15.81
N ASN A 15 -29.94 -13.56 -14.68
CA ASN A 15 -28.88 -12.64 -14.27
C ASN A 15 -27.64 -13.49 -13.94
N THR A 16 -26.72 -13.62 -14.88
CA THR A 16 -25.40 -14.19 -14.63
C THR A 16 -24.62 -13.22 -13.75
N PHE A 17 -24.64 -13.43 -12.44
CA PHE A 17 -23.69 -12.79 -11.53
C PHE A 17 -22.28 -13.24 -11.92
N SER A 18 -21.54 -12.37 -12.61
CA SER A 18 -20.14 -12.61 -12.96
C SER A 18 -19.35 -12.82 -11.66
N LYS A 19 -18.91 -14.06 -11.44
CA LYS A 19 -18.15 -14.48 -10.26
C LYS A 19 -16.78 -13.82 -10.27
N TYR A 20 -16.41 -13.18 -9.17
CA TYR A 20 -15.03 -12.75 -8.95
C TYR A 20 -14.17 -13.96 -8.59
N TYR A 21 -13.00 -14.05 -9.22
CA TYR A 21 -11.88 -14.82 -8.71
C TYR A 21 -11.22 -14.02 -7.59
N GLU A 22 -10.88 -14.70 -6.49
CA GLU A 22 -10.21 -14.11 -5.34
C GLU A 22 -8.86 -14.80 -5.13
N ILE A 23 -7.80 -14.00 -5.06
CA ILE A 23 -6.46 -14.45 -4.68
C ILE A 23 -6.20 -13.88 -3.29
N LYS A 24 -6.27 -14.74 -2.27
CA LYS A 24 -6.06 -14.36 -0.88
C LYS A 24 -4.63 -13.91 -0.63
N SER A 25 -4.44 -13.03 0.36
CA SER A 25 -3.13 -12.50 0.75
C SER A 25 -2.09 -13.57 1.12
N SER A 26 -2.49 -14.78 1.52
CA SER A 26 -1.54 -15.89 1.76
C SER A 26 -1.00 -16.57 0.51
N SER A 27 -1.49 -16.21 -0.68
CA SER A 27 -1.05 -16.82 -1.93
C SER A 27 0.43 -16.54 -2.19
N ASP A 28 1.16 -17.59 -2.59
CA ASP A 28 2.55 -17.52 -3.04
C ASP A 28 2.75 -16.76 -4.35
N LEU A 29 1.65 -16.40 -5.04
CA LEU A 29 1.63 -15.55 -6.22
C LEU A 29 1.97 -14.09 -5.91
N PHE A 30 1.89 -13.68 -4.64
CA PHE A 30 2.36 -12.37 -4.20
C PHE A 30 3.81 -12.44 -3.75
N ARG A 31 4.58 -11.41 -4.11
CA ARG A 31 5.93 -11.17 -3.60
C ARG A 31 5.89 -10.03 -2.59
N TYR A 32 6.15 -10.34 -1.33
CA TYR A 32 6.22 -9.39 -0.23
C TYR A 32 7.66 -8.90 -0.06
N ILE A 33 7.90 -7.59 -0.19
CA ILE A 33 9.24 -7.00 -0.13
C ILE A 33 9.28 -5.92 0.94
N GLY A 34 10.11 -6.13 1.94
CA GLY A 34 10.14 -5.34 3.17
C GLY A 34 9.73 -6.22 4.35
N ARG A 35 9.09 -5.62 5.35
CA ARG A 35 8.82 -6.25 6.66
C ARG A 35 7.33 -6.46 6.84
N PHE A 36 6.90 -7.70 6.73
CA PHE A 36 5.50 -8.13 6.82
C PHE A 36 5.31 -9.12 7.96
N ASP A 37 4.14 -9.09 8.57
CA ASP A 37 3.64 -10.16 9.41
C ASP A 37 2.83 -11.12 8.53
N LEU A 38 3.38 -12.33 8.37
CA LEU A 38 2.80 -13.41 7.55
C LEU A 38 2.24 -14.54 8.42
N SER A 39 2.09 -14.33 9.73
CA SER A 39 1.63 -15.38 10.66
C SER A 39 0.15 -15.72 10.50
N ASP A 40 -0.68 -14.76 10.03
CA ASP A 40 -2.08 -14.96 9.70
C ASP A 40 -2.23 -15.34 8.22
N THR A 41 -2.76 -16.54 7.95
CA THR A 41 -3.00 -17.04 6.58
C THR A 41 -4.19 -16.39 5.89
N GLN A 42 -4.98 -15.56 6.58
CA GLN A 42 -6.08 -14.83 6.00
C GLN A 42 -5.68 -13.40 5.61
N ASN A 43 -4.83 -12.74 6.39
CA ASN A 43 -4.53 -11.32 6.23
C ASN A 43 -3.06 -11.00 6.51
N VAL A 44 -2.36 -10.48 5.50
CA VAL A 44 -0.97 -10.02 5.64
C VAL A 44 -0.95 -8.60 6.19
N LYS A 45 -0.18 -8.37 7.27
CA LYS A 45 -0.09 -7.05 7.93
C LYS A 45 1.28 -6.42 7.77
N PHE A 46 1.32 -5.10 7.72
CA PHE A 46 2.56 -4.35 7.50
C PHE A 46 2.43 -2.88 7.89
N ALA A 47 3.52 -2.21 8.30
CA ALA A 47 3.46 -0.81 8.72
C ALA A 47 4.58 0.08 8.17
N HIS A 48 5.77 -0.46 7.91
CA HIS A 48 6.90 0.33 7.42
C HIS A 48 6.60 1.03 6.08
N SER A 49 7.07 2.27 5.92
CA SER A 49 7.04 2.95 4.62
C SER A 49 7.80 2.13 3.59
N GLY A 50 7.28 2.07 2.38
CA GLY A 50 7.84 1.36 1.24
C GLY A 50 7.90 -0.16 1.34
N ASN A 51 7.17 -0.75 2.28
CA ASN A 51 6.74 -2.13 2.11
C ASN A 51 5.97 -2.27 0.78
N GLN A 52 6.34 -3.28 -0.01
CA GLN A 52 5.79 -3.53 -1.34
C GLN A 52 5.13 -4.91 -1.42
N ILE A 53 4.01 -4.97 -2.12
CA ILE A 53 3.37 -6.22 -2.56
C ILE A 53 3.38 -6.21 -4.09
N GLU A 54 4.10 -7.16 -4.68
CA GLU A 54 4.26 -7.24 -6.13
C GLU A 54 3.67 -8.52 -6.72
N PHE A 55 3.17 -8.40 -7.94
CA PHE A 55 2.72 -9.52 -8.77
C PHE A 55 2.68 -9.09 -10.24
N LEU A 56 2.59 -10.07 -11.15
CA LEU A 56 2.30 -9.85 -12.55
C LEU A 56 0.81 -10.08 -12.79
N PHE A 57 0.15 -9.18 -13.51
CA PHE A 57 -1.25 -9.31 -13.86
C PHE A 57 -1.50 -9.10 -15.36
N LYS A 58 -2.31 -9.96 -15.95
CA LYS A 58 -2.81 -9.86 -17.33
C LYS A 58 -4.34 -9.90 -17.28
N GLY A 59 -5.01 -8.85 -17.72
CA GLY A 59 -6.47 -8.71 -17.63
C GLY A 59 -6.92 -7.25 -17.77
N LYS A 60 -8.23 -7.02 -17.66
CA LYS A 60 -8.82 -5.68 -17.77
C LYS A 60 -8.62 -4.86 -16.50
N ASN A 61 -9.03 -5.40 -15.36
CA ASN A 61 -8.92 -4.76 -14.07
C ASN A 61 -8.83 -5.81 -12.94
N PHE A 62 -8.43 -5.35 -11.78
CA PHE A 62 -8.59 -6.09 -10.52
C PHE A 62 -8.94 -5.09 -9.41
N ARG A 63 -9.33 -5.62 -8.26
CA ARG A 63 -9.58 -4.85 -7.05
C ARG A 63 -8.62 -5.27 -5.95
N VAL A 64 -7.95 -4.30 -5.34
CA VAL A 64 -7.04 -4.51 -4.21
C VAL A 64 -7.79 -4.33 -2.89
N GLY A 65 -7.77 -5.34 -2.01
CA GLY A 65 -8.43 -5.29 -0.71
C GLY A 65 -7.50 -4.77 0.39
N LEU A 66 -7.82 -3.62 0.97
CA LEU A 66 -7.02 -2.98 2.02
C LEU A 66 -7.90 -2.54 3.21
N LYS A 67 -7.32 -2.55 4.41
CA LYS A 67 -7.88 -2.03 5.66
C LYS A 67 -6.75 -1.54 6.55
N ASP A 68 -6.97 -0.44 7.28
CA ASP A 68 -5.96 0.15 8.16
C ASP A 68 -6.45 0.31 9.60
N THR A 69 -5.56 0.14 10.58
CA THR A 69 -5.95 0.04 12.00
C THR A 69 -6.04 1.37 12.75
N LEU A 70 -5.18 2.35 12.43
CA LEU A 70 -5.13 3.66 13.13
C LEU A 70 -5.72 4.81 12.28
N VAL A 71 -6.42 4.47 11.20
CA VAL A 71 -6.97 5.46 10.27
C VAL A 71 -8.32 5.96 10.79
N LYS A 72 -8.38 7.26 11.11
CA LYS A 72 -9.61 8.03 10.92
C LYS A 72 -9.66 8.41 9.45
N ASP A 73 -10.65 7.92 8.71
CA ASP A 73 -10.72 8.08 7.26
C ASP A 73 -10.53 9.57 6.86
N GLY A 74 -9.44 9.87 6.13
CA GLY A 74 -9.11 11.23 5.68
C GLY A 74 -8.45 12.13 6.72
N GLY A 75 -8.03 11.61 7.88
CA GLY A 75 -7.29 12.34 8.90
C GLY A 75 -5.79 12.54 8.59
N GLU A 76 -5.10 13.30 9.44
CA GLU A 76 -3.68 13.68 9.24
C GLU A 76 -2.72 12.49 9.17
N ASN A 77 -3.03 11.39 9.89
CA ASN A 77 -2.24 10.16 9.93
C ASN A 77 -2.80 9.06 9.00
N THR A 78 -3.44 9.44 7.89
CA THR A 78 -3.99 8.47 6.94
C THR A 78 -2.87 7.74 6.20
N ASN A 79 -3.02 6.43 6.03
CA ASN A 79 -2.14 5.67 5.17
C ASN A 79 -2.48 5.89 3.69
N TYR A 80 -1.46 6.00 2.85
CA TYR A 80 -1.61 6.06 1.39
C TYR A 80 -0.77 4.98 0.72
N TYR A 81 -1.20 4.55 -0.46
CA TYR A 81 -0.55 3.50 -1.24
C TYR A 81 -0.38 3.93 -2.68
N ASN A 82 0.84 3.87 -3.20
CA ASN A 82 1.07 4.02 -4.63
C ASN A 82 0.82 2.66 -5.30
N ILE A 83 0.05 2.64 -6.37
CA ILE A 83 -0.09 1.47 -7.23
C ILE A 83 0.69 1.75 -8.50
N THR A 84 1.79 1.02 -8.70
CA THR A 84 2.62 1.17 -9.90
C THR A 84 2.31 0.09 -10.91
N ILE A 85 2.21 0.48 -12.17
CA ILE A 85 2.05 -0.42 -13.33
C ILE A 85 3.30 -0.25 -14.19
N ASN A 86 4.06 -1.32 -14.36
CA ASN A 86 5.34 -1.34 -15.08
C ASN A 86 6.31 -0.24 -14.58
N GLY A 87 6.36 -0.05 -13.25
CA GLY A 87 7.26 0.92 -12.60
C GLY A 87 6.79 2.38 -12.60
N THR A 88 5.62 2.67 -13.18
CA THR A 88 5.03 4.02 -13.16
C THR A 88 3.88 4.07 -12.16
N VAL A 89 3.88 5.03 -11.23
CA VAL A 89 2.73 5.27 -10.34
C VAL A 89 1.51 5.65 -11.18
N LYS A 90 0.45 4.84 -11.14
CA LYS A 90 -0.80 5.10 -11.87
C LYS A 90 -1.95 5.50 -10.94
N TYR A 91 -1.96 4.99 -9.72
CA TYR A 91 -2.97 5.31 -8.73
C TYR A 91 -2.32 5.64 -7.38
N VAL A 92 -2.97 6.54 -6.64
CA VAL A 92 -2.75 6.72 -5.20
C VAL A 92 -4.03 6.33 -4.51
N VAL A 93 -3.96 5.29 -3.67
CA VAL A 93 -5.09 4.77 -2.92
C VAL A 93 -5.00 5.27 -1.48
N GLN A 94 -6.08 5.86 -0.99
CA GLN A 94 -6.23 6.21 0.42
C GLN A 94 -6.68 4.98 1.21
N GLY A 95 -6.01 4.73 2.34
CA GLY A 95 -6.40 3.73 3.32
C GLY A 95 -7.73 4.02 4.01
N THR A 96 -8.39 2.98 4.50
CA THR A 96 -9.68 3.09 5.18
C THR A 96 -9.72 2.18 6.41
N SER A 97 -10.42 2.64 7.45
CA SER A 97 -10.69 1.88 8.69
C SER A 97 -11.48 0.59 8.46
N ASN A 98 -12.30 0.54 7.40
CA ASN A 98 -13.03 -0.64 6.96
C ASN A 98 -12.34 -1.30 5.75
N LEU A 99 -12.56 -2.60 5.57
CA LEU A 99 -12.10 -3.30 4.37
C LEU A 99 -12.74 -2.70 3.12
N LYS A 100 -11.91 -2.15 2.24
CA LYS A 100 -12.33 -1.62 0.95
C LYS A 100 -11.56 -2.28 -0.18
N TYR A 101 -12.29 -2.57 -1.26
CA TYR A 101 -11.73 -3.09 -2.50
C TYR A 101 -11.62 -1.96 -3.52
N HIS A 102 -10.40 -1.50 -3.78
CA HIS A 102 -10.12 -0.40 -4.71
C HIS A 102 -9.89 -0.94 -6.11
N GLU A 103 -10.64 -0.46 -7.10
CA GLU A 103 -10.54 -0.90 -8.49
C GLU A 103 -9.35 -0.26 -9.19
N ILE A 104 -8.53 -1.10 -9.84
CA ILE A 104 -7.33 -0.73 -10.57
C ILE A 104 -7.48 -1.20 -12.01
N GLU A 105 -7.49 -0.27 -12.95
CA GLU A 105 -7.53 -0.61 -14.36
C GLU A 105 -6.12 -0.88 -14.89
N ILE A 106 -6.01 -1.94 -15.69
CA ILE A 106 -4.77 -2.35 -16.35
C ILE A 106 -4.94 -2.30 -17.86
N ASN A 107 -6.11 -2.73 -18.37
CA ASN A 107 -6.46 -2.79 -19.78
C ASN A 107 -5.39 -3.50 -20.64
N SER A 108 -4.79 -4.57 -20.09
CA SER A 108 -3.76 -5.37 -20.75
C SER A 108 -4.22 -6.83 -20.85
N MET A 109 -5.06 -7.10 -21.85
CA MET A 109 -5.63 -8.43 -22.06
C MET A 109 -4.65 -9.43 -22.69
N ASP A 110 -3.53 -8.96 -23.25
CA ASP A 110 -2.60 -9.79 -24.05
C ASP A 110 -1.23 -9.99 -23.39
N SER A 111 -0.80 -9.09 -22.50
CA SER A 111 0.51 -9.16 -21.84
C SER A 111 0.39 -8.97 -20.33
N PHE A 112 1.35 -9.54 -19.59
CA PHE A 112 1.46 -9.32 -18.15
C PHE A 112 2.09 -7.95 -17.87
N SER A 113 1.44 -7.16 -17.02
CA SER A 113 2.00 -5.96 -16.43
C SER A 113 2.50 -6.25 -15.03
N ARG A 114 3.64 -5.65 -14.65
CA ARG A 114 4.13 -5.68 -13.26
C ARG A 114 3.32 -4.70 -12.43
N VAL A 115 2.65 -5.21 -11.41
CA VAL A 115 1.89 -4.43 -10.43
C VAL A 115 2.68 -4.39 -9.14
N GLU A 116 2.79 -3.21 -8.53
CA GLU A 116 3.34 -3.02 -7.19
C GLU A 116 2.37 -2.18 -6.37
N ILE A 117 2.02 -2.66 -5.18
CA ILE A 117 1.35 -1.88 -4.13
C ILE A 117 2.44 -1.43 -3.16
N PHE A 118 2.77 -0.14 -3.16
CA PHE A 118 3.81 0.45 -2.32
C PHE A 118 3.17 1.27 -1.21
N LYS A 119 3.44 0.96 0.06
CA LYS A 119 2.99 1.80 1.19
C LYS A 119 3.73 3.13 1.17
N LYS A 120 3.04 4.21 0.84
CA LYS A 120 3.61 5.56 0.66
C LYS A 120 4.02 6.18 2.00
N THR A 121 3.21 5.96 3.02
CA THR A 121 3.30 6.59 4.34
C THR A 121 4.05 5.74 5.36
N GLU A 122 4.61 6.36 6.39
CA GLU A 122 5.35 5.69 7.45
C GLU A 122 4.47 4.97 8.48
N ALA A 123 5.11 4.30 9.44
CA ALA A 123 4.43 3.42 10.39
C ALA A 123 3.55 4.17 11.41
N ILE A 124 3.77 5.47 11.63
CA ILE A 124 2.93 6.29 12.52
C ILE A 124 1.51 6.48 11.94
N CYS A 125 1.36 6.34 10.62
CA CYS A 125 0.05 6.40 9.94
C CYS A 125 -0.77 5.11 10.10
N GLY A 126 -0.28 4.14 10.88
CA GLY A 126 -0.99 2.92 11.22
C GLY A 126 -0.55 1.68 10.45
N THR A 127 -1.02 0.55 10.95
CA THR A 127 -0.80 -0.77 10.33
C THR A 127 -1.79 -0.99 9.20
N ALA A 128 -1.27 -1.39 8.06
CA ALA A 128 -1.99 -1.82 6.89
C ALA A 128 -2.27 -3.32 6.92
N ILE A 129 -3.41 -3.71 6.39
CA ILE A 129 -3.83 -5.10 6.23
C ILE A 129 -4.22 -5.33 4.77
N PHE A 130 -3.53 -6.25 4.11
CA PHE A 130 -3.83 -6.67 2.75
C PHE A 130 -4.65 -7.96 2.76
N TYR A 131 -5.80 -7.93 2.07
CA TYR A 131 -6.74 -9.04 1.98
C TYR A 131 -6.57 -9.87 0.70
N GLY A 132 -5.76 -9.40 -0.24
CA GLY A 132 -5.62 -10.03 -1.56
C GLY A 132 -6.19 -9.17 -2.69
N ILE A 133 -6.37 -9.79 -3.85
CA ILE A 133 -7.02 -9.15 -5.00
C ILE A 133 -8.24 -9.93 -5.48
N ARG A 134 -9.16 -9.22 -6.12
CA ARG A 134 -10.33 -9.79 -6.81
C ARG A 134 -10.39 -9.35 -8.26
N PHE A 135 -10.73 -10.24 -9.18
CA PHE A 135 -10.94 -9.87 -10.59
C PHE A 135 -11.94 -10.81 -11.25
N LYS A 136 -12.62 -10.34 -12.30
CA LYS A 136 -13.56 -11.17 -13.07
C LYS A 136 -12.84 -11.99 -14.15
N GLU A 137 -11.90 -11.34 -14.83
CA GLU A 137 -11.17 -11.92 -15.96
C GLU A 137 -9.72 -11.51 -15.87
N GLY A 138 -8.83 -12.49 -15.96
CA GLY A 138 -7.40 -12.26 -15.94
C GLY A 138 -6.60 -13.44 -15.43
N LYS A 139 -5.30 -13.24 -15.37
CA LYS A 139 -4.32 -14.19 -14.83
C LYS A 139 -3.34 -13.41 -13.97
N ILE A 140 -2.93 -14.03 -12.87
CA ILE A 140 -1.88 -13.53 -11.99
C ILE A 140 -0.68 -14.49 -12.03
N LYS A 141 0.53 -13.95 -11.88
CA LYS A 141 1.76 -14.71 -11.67
C LYS A 141 2.64 -14.01 -10.64
N LYS A 142 3.50 -14.77 -9.97
CA LYS A 142 4.54 -14.22 -9.10
C LYS A 142 5.56 -13.43 -9.92
N THR A 143 6.09 -12.34 -9.36
CA THR A 143 7.26 -11.66 -9.91
C THR A 143 8.54 -12.39 -9.52
N GLU A 144 9.54 -12.34 -10.39
CA GLU A 144 10.88 -12.81 -10.07
C GLU A 144 11.54 -11.91 -9.01
N ALA A 145 12.29 -12.54 -8.10
CA ALA A 145 13.04 -11.83 -7.09
C ALA A 145 14.23 -11.08 -7.71
N LYS A 146 14.51 -9.87 -7.20
CA LYS A 146 15.72 -9.15 -7.59
C LYS A 146 16.95 -9.79 -6.95
N LYS A 147 18.09 -9.72 -7.64
CA LYS A 147 19.38 -10.26 -7.16
C LYS A 147 19.93 -9.47 -5.98
N ARG A 148 19.65 -8.16 -5.91
CA ARG A 148 20.13 -7.25 -4.87
C ARG A 148 19.01 -6.92 -3.90
N ARG A 149 19.36 -6.74 -2.63
CA ARG A 149 18.47 -6.25 -1.58
C ARG A 149 19.20 -5.17 -0.79
N VAL A 150 18.52 -4.08 -0.47
CA VAL A 150 19.08 -2.98 0.32
C VAL A 150 18.08 -2.61 1.41
N GLU A 151 18.55 -2.61 2.66
CA GLU A 151 17.79 -2.09 3.80
C GLU A 151 18.33 -0.71 4.17
N TRP A 152 17.42 0.25 4.24
CA TRP A 152 17.72 1.62 4.62
C TRP A 152 17.19 1.87 6.03
N VAL A 153 17.98 2.55 6.84
CA VAL A 153 17.65 2.86 8.24
C VAL A 153 17.83 4.37 8.44
N GLY A 154 16.82 5.04 8.96
CA GLY A 154 16.84 6.50 9.02
C GLY A 154 15.59 7.10 9.65
N ASP A 155 15.30 8.35 9.29
CA ASP A 155 14.26 9.18 9.91
C ASP A 155 13.28 9.71 8.85
N SER A 156 12.77 10.92 9.07
CA SER A 156 11.83 11.63 8.20
C SER A 156 12.31 11.80 6.76
N PHE A 157 13.61 11.97 6.54
CA PHE A 157 14.15 12.14 5.18
C PHE A 157 14.09 10.82 4.39
N LEU A 158 14.29 9.69 5.07
CA LEU A 158 14.22 8.38 4.46
C LEU A 158 12.79 7.95 4.11
N VAL A 159 11.81 8.31 4.95
CA VAL A 159 10.39 7.98 4.71
C VAL A 159 9.69 9.00 3.81
N GLY A 160 10.39 10.06 3.39
CA GLY A 160 9.87 11.07 2.45
C GLY A 160 8.90 12.05 3.09
N TYR A 161 9.07 12.40 4.38
CA TYR A 161 8.26 13.41 5.04
C TYR A 161 8.23 14.70 4.21
N GLY A 162 7.03 15.18 3.87
CA GLY A 162 6.80 16.47 3.21
C GLY A 162 7.31 16.59 1.76
N ASN A 163 7.84 15.53 1.15
CA ASN A 163 8.46 15.61 -0.19
C ASN A 163 7.46 15.84 -1.35
N ARG A 164 6.15 15.87 -1.06
CA ARG A 164 5.10 16.24 -2.03
C ARG A 164 4.39 17.55 -1.68
N VAL A 165 4.84 18.27 -0.65
CA VAL A 165 4.33 19.62 -0.37
C VAL A 165 4.53 20.48 -1.60
N SER A 166 3.47 21.17 -2.01
CA SER A 166 3.52 22.21 -3.03
C SER A 166 3.33 23.56 -2.35
N ILE A 167 4.36 24.38 -2.38
CA ILE A 167 4.37 25.77 -1.88
C ILE A 167 4.89 26.66 -3.00
N GLU A 168 4.47 27.92 -3.00
CA GLU A 168 5.01 28.91 -3.92
C GLU A 168 6.51 29.14 -3.67
N ILE A 169 7.28 29.36 -4.75
CA ILE A 169 8.73 29.54 -4.68
C ILE A 169 9.07 30.95 -5.19
N PRO A 170 9.80 31.78 -4.41
CA PRO A 170 10.31 31.49 -3.07
C PRO A 170 9.18 31.52 -2.02
N PRO A 171 9.26 30.69 -0.95
CA PRO A 171 8.27 30.76 0.11
C PRO A 171 8.41 32.08 0.88
N GLU A 172 7.27 32.64 1.30
CA GLU A 172 7.26 33.76 2.23
C GLU A 172 7.58 33.24 3.65
N GLY A 173 8.84 33.38 4.08
CA GLY A 173 9.31 32.90 5.37
C GLY A 173 9.46 31.38 5.46
N ASN A 174 9.35 30.83 6.68
CA ASN A 174 9.34 29.38 6.88
C ASN A 174 7.90 28.87 6.67
N PRO A 175 7.65 28.01 5.66
CA PRO A 175 6.30 27.58 5.32
C PRO A 175 5.62 26.77 6.44
N ASN A 176 6.38 26.22 7.40
CA ASN A 176 5.92 25.50 8.60
C ASN A 176 4.61 24.70 8.43
N THR A 177 4.51 23.91 7.36
CA THR A 177 3.25 23.27 6.95
C THR A 177 2.85 22.09 7.82
N GLY A 178 3.61 21.76 8.87
CA GLY A 178 3.33 20.61 9.74
C GLY A 178 3.43 19.26 9.03
N PHE A 179 2.91 18.21 9.68
CA PHE A 179 2.82 16.88 9.09
C PHE A 179 1.44 16.66 8.47
N HIS A 180 1.43 16.32 7.19
CA HIS A 180 0.25 15.81 6.52
C HIS A 180 0.66 14.57 5.73
N SER A 181 0.14 13.40 6.12
CA SER A 181 0.50 12.10 5.50
C SER A 181 0.31 12.05 3.98
N ILE A 182 -0.66 12.78 3.43
CA ILE A 182 -0.86 12.92 1.97
C ILE A 182 0.38 13.48 1.26
N ASN A 183 1.14 14.33 1.95
CA ASN A 183 2.34 14.99 1.45
C ASN A 183 3.64 14.18 1.69
N GLN A 184 3.58 13.05 2.40
CA GLN A 184 4.71 12.15 2.58
C GLN A 184 4.73 11.10 1.46
N ASP A 185 5.86 10.86 0.80
CA ASP A 185 5.95 9.83 -0.23
C ASP A 185 7.26 9.04 -0.23
N GLY A 186 7.26 7.88 0.44
CA GLY A 186 8.41 6.98 0.48
C GLY A 186 8.85 6.48 -0.90
N TYR A 187 7.97 6.47 -1.92
CA TYR A 187 8.34 6.02 -3.27
C TYR A 187 9.28 7.02 -3.95
N PHE A 188 9.09 8.31 -3.66
CA PHE A 188 9.92 9.41 -4.16
C PHE A 188 11.00 9.84 -3.14
N ALA A 189 11.22 9.07 -2.07
CA ALA A 189 12.34 9.27 -1.16
C ALA A 189 13.63 8.67 -1.74
N PHE A 190 14.78 9.23 -1.33
CA PHE A 190 16.08 8.90 -1.92
C PHE A 190 16.40 7.39 -1.84
N GLY A 191 16.10 6.72 -0.73
CA GLY A 191 16.39 5.29 -0.55
C GLY A 191 15.64 4.41 -1.56
N ALA A 192 14.37 4.72 -1.82
CA ALA A 192 13.58 4.01 -2.82
C ALA A 192 14.05 4.31 -4.25
N ILE A 193 14.38 5.56 -4.56
CA ILE A 193 14.94 5.97 -5.86
C ILE A 193 16.27 5.23 -6.13
N VAL A 194 17.20 5.25 -5.18
CA VAL A 194 18.49 4.57 -5.31
C VAL A 194 18.30 3.07 -5.48
N SER A 195 17.40 2.46 -4.70
CA SER A 195 17.14 1.01 -4.81
C SER A 195 16.55 0.62 -6.17
N ARG A 196 15.67 1.45 -6.75
CA ARG A 196 15.19 1.24 -8.13
C ARG A 196 16.32 1.35 -9.15
N ASN A 197 17.18 2.38 -9.03
CA ASN A 197 18.34 2.57 -9.92
C ASN A 197 19.35 1.41 -9.84
N LEU A 198 19.51 0.80 -8.67
CA LEU A 198 20.38 -0.37 -8.46
C LEU A 198 19.74 -1.70 -8.88
N ASN A 199 18.48 -1.69 -9.32
CA ASN A 199 17.65 -2.88 -9.51
C ASN A 199 17.68 -3.79 -8.27
N ALA A 200 17.44 -3.21 -7.09
CA ALA A 200 17.40 -3.89 -5.81
C ALA A 200 15.99 -3.90 -5.22
N ASP A 201 15.71 -4.92 -4.41
CA ASP A 201 14.59 -4.92 -3.48
C ASP A 201 14.87 -3.91 -2.36
N PHE A 202 13.87 -3.07 -2.07
CA PHE A 202 13.96 -2.00 -1.08
C PHE A 202 13.27 -2.42 0.22
N SER A 203 13.96 -2.22 1.35
CA SER A 203 13.36 -2.25 2.69
C SER A 203 13.74 -0.96 3.43
N CYS A 204 12.82 -0.45 4.24
CA CYS A 204 13.01 0.77 5.00
C CYS A 204 12.60 0.54 6.45
N VAL A 205 13.48 0.94 7.37
CA VAL A 205 13.20 1.13 8.79
C VAL A 205 13.44 2.59 9.10
N GLY A 206 12.40 3.39 8.89
CA GLY A 206 12.44 4.82 9.12
C GLY A 206 11.23 5.29 9.90
N VAL A 207 11.45 6.20 10.84
CA VAL A 207 10.38 6.85 11.61
C VAL A 207 10.74 8.32 11.78
N SER A 208 9.84 9.21 11.39
CA SER A 208 10.03 10.65 11.50
C SER A 208 10.30 11.08 12.93
N GLY A 209 11.21 12.06 13.09
CA GLY A 209 11.61 12.59 14.40
C GLY A 209 12.50 11.67 15.24
N ARG A 210 12.83 10.47 14.77
CA ARG A 210 13.64 9.51 15.55
C ARG A 210 15.10 9.53 15.15
N GLY A 211 15.98 9.54 16.15
CA GLY A 211 17.42 9.47 15.95
C GLY A 211 18.02 8.15 16.46
N VAL A 212 19.34 8.03 16.31
CA VAL A 212 20.11 6.87 16.81
C VAL A 212 20.21 6.90 18.34
N TYR A 213 20.57 8.06 18.90
CA TYR A 213 20.75 8.26 20.34
C TYR A 213 19.62 9.08 20.99
N ARG A 214 19.16 10.12 20.31
CA ARG A 214 18.14 11.07 20.79
C ARG A 214 17.19 11.44 19.65
N ASN A 215 15.92 11.62 19.97
CA ASN A 215 14.89 12.07 19.04
C ASN A 215 14.89 13.59 18.89
N PHE A 216 14.09 14.08 17.94
CA PHE A 216 13.89 15.50 17.68
C PHE A 216 13.35 16.27 18.90
N ASP A 217 12.47 15.64 19.68
CA ASP A 217 11.90 16.19 20.92
C ASP A 217 12.87 16.14 22.13
N GLY A 218 14.10 15.67 21.93
CA GLY A 218 15.09 15.51 22.99
C GLY A 218 14.97 14.22 23.81
N SER A 219 13.93 13.41 23.60
CA SER A 219 13.73 12.13 24.29
C SER A 219 14.70 11.05 23.77
N GLN A 220 14.88 10.00 24.57
CA GLN A 220 15.56 8.76 24.16
C GLN A 220 14.57 7.58 24.00
N ASN A 221 13.27 7.85 24.05
CA ASN A 221 12.22 6.83 23.97
C ASN A 221 12.02 6.40 22.52
N GLY A 222 11.94 5.09 22.27
CA GLY A 222 11.68 4.60 20.92
C GLY A 222 12.69 4.99 19.84
N THR A 223 13.93 5.38 20.17
CA THR A 223 15.00 5.67 19.17
C THR A 223 15.15 4.56 18.14
N ILE A 224 15.75 4.86 16.99
CA ILE A 224 15.87 3.91 15.87
C ILE A 224 16.39 2.52 16.31
N PRO A 225 17.47 2.39 17.11
CA PRO A 225 17.92 1.08 17.61
C PRO A 225 16.85 0.34 18.43
N LYS A 226 16.05 1.04 19.25
CA LYS A 226 15.01 0.47 20.11
C LYS A 226 13.77 0.00 19.33
N VAL A 227 13.55 0.51 18.13
CA VAL A 227 12.44 0.10 17.26
C VAL A 227 12.87 -0.68 16.03
N TYR A 228 14.18 -0.82 15.81
CA TYR A 228 14.74 -1.47 14.63
C TYR A 228 14.17 -2.86 14.40
N ARG A 229 13.87 -3.63 15.43
CA ARG A 229 13.34 -5.00 15.29
C ARG A 229 11.82 -5.08 15.24
N LYS A 230 11.10 -3.96 15.37
CA LYS A 230 9.63 -3.96 15.43
C LYS A 230 9.04 -4.05 14.01
N LEU A 231 8.02 -4.88 13.85
CA LEU A 231 7.17 -4.88 12.65
C LEU A 231 6.26 -3.64 12.60
N TYR A 232 5.88 -3.12 13.76
CA TYR A 232 4.94 -2.02 13.92
C TYR A 232 5.52 -0.89 14.81
N PRO A 233 6.55 -0.16 14.35
CA PRO A 233 7.26 0.81 15.19
C PRO A 233 6.48 2.10 15.52
N GLY A 234 5.31 2.30 14.89
CA GLY A 234 4.45 3.47 15.11
C GLY A 234 3.51 3.40 16.32
N HIS A 235 3.29 2.20 16.90
CA HIS A 235 2.32 1.98 17.99
C HIS A 235 2.79 2.47 19.38
N GLU A 236 4.03 2.95 19.50
CA GLU A 236 4.58 3.39 20.81
C GLU A 236 4.33 4.87 21.12
N LEU A 237 3.75 5.64 20.20
CA LEU A 237 3.48 7.07 20.42
C LEU A 237 2.16 7.33 21.19
N GLU A 238 1.39 6.30 21.55
CA GLU A 238 0.10 6.43 22.27
C GLU A 238 0.21 6.33 23.80
N LYS A 239 1.37 6.63 24.40
CA LYS A 239 1.45 6.79 25.86
C LYS A 239 2.29 7.98 26.25
N GLU A 240 1.61 9.10 26.51
CA GLU A 240 1.63 9.87 27.76
C GLU A 240 0.39 10.76 27.84
#